data_AF-A0A7U6JH86-F1
#
_entry.id   AF-A0A7U6JH86-F1
#
_cell.length_a   1.000
_cell.length_b   1.000
_cell.length_c   1.000
_cell.angle_alpha   90.00
_cell.angle_beta   90.00
_cell.angle_gamma   90.00
#
_symmetry.space_group_name_H-M   'P 1'
#
loop_
_entity.id
_entity.type
_entity.pdbx_description
1 polymer ?
#
loop_
_entity_poly.entity_id
_entity_poly.type
_entity_poly.pdbx_seq_one_letter_code
_entity_poly.pdbx_strand_id
1 'polypeptide(L)'
;MAKKISVSLLSLLAVATLSGVAMAEDDVLSRIKPVGQVNVGGAAPAPAAAPAAPAAAAPAAASAPAAPAAAADPGAAAYQAKGCGGCHGADGKTTPMGTYPKIAGQSAVYLLAQMTDIKSGTRANGQTAMMKPIIAGVSDDEMKAIAEWLSKQ
;
A
#
# COMPACT_ATOMS: atom_id res chain seq x y z
N MET A 1 51.40 -35.79 -58.50
CA MET A 1 52.31 -34.84 -57.82
C MET A 1 51.45 -33.89 -57.00
N ALA A 2 51.44 -34.00 -55.66
CA ALA A 2 52.08 -33.06 -54.70
C ALA A 2 51.56 -31.61 -54.84
N LYS A 3 51.09 -30.90 -53.80
CA LYS A 3 51.66 -30.79 -52.46
C LYS A 3 50.67 -30.09 -51.52
N LYS A 4 50.61 -30.58 -50.27
CA LYS A 4 50.00 -29.90 -49.12
C LYS A 4 50.78 -28.63 -48.82
N ILE A 5 50.10 -27.52 -48.52
CA ILE A 5 50.69 -26.38 -47.80
C ILE A 5 49.73 -26.03 -46.66
N SER A 6 50.12 -26.49 -45.48
CA SER A 6 49.76 -25.92 -44.19
C SER A 6 50.76 -24.79 -43.87
N VAL A 7 50.49 -24.00 -42.82
CA VAL A 7 51.26 -22.91 -42.17
C VAL A 7 50.46 -21.60 -42.27
N SER A 8 49.70 -21.19 -41.25
CA SER A 8 50.10 -20.65 -39.91
C SER A 8 50.48 -19.16 -39.95
N LEU A 9 50.31 -18.51 -38.79
CA LEU A 9 50.53 -17.09 -38.43
C LEU A 9 49.30 -16.19 -38.63
N LEU A 10 48.54 -15.82 -37.59
CA LEU A 10 48.93 -15.00 -36.43
C LEU A 10 49.43 -13.61 -36.85
N SER A 11 48.52 -12.66 -37.07
CA SER A 11 48.67 -11.25 -36.68
C SER A 11 47.47 -10.40 -37.13
N LEU A 12 47.27 -9.34 -36.34
CA LEU A 12 46.49 -8.13 -36.61
C LEU A 12 45.04 -8.14 -36.10
N LEU A 13 44.97 -7.78 -34.81
CA LEU A 13 44.12 -6.71 -34.29
C LEU A 13 43.40 -5.92 -35.40
N ALA A 14 42.07 -6.04 -35.45
CA ALA A 14 41.21 -4.98 -35.94
C ALA A 14 40.18 -4.69 -34.84
N VAL A 15 40.41 -3.55 -34.19
CA VAL A 15 39.55 -2.91 -33.21
C VAL A 15 38.18 -2.65 -33.85
N ALA A 16 37.13 -3.31 -33.36
CA ALA A 16 35.75 -2.96 -33.66
C ALA A 16 35.11 -2.38 -32.39
N THR A 17 35.30 -1.07 -32.20
CA THR A 17 34.42 -0.26 -31.34
C THR A 17 33.17 0.08 -32.14
N LEU A 18 31.99 -0.41 -31.73
CA LEU A 18 30.74 0.36 -31.74
C LEU A 18 29.57 -0.42 -31.10
N SER A 19 28.92 0.25 -30.14
CA SER A 19 27.48 0.19 -29.83
C SER A 19 26.86 -1.13 -29.37
N GLY A 20 26.53 -1.21 -28.09
CA GLY A 20 25.58 -2.19 -27.56
C GLY A 20 25.39 -2.03 -26.07
N VAL A 21 24.36 -1.27 -25.67
CA VAL A 21 23.83 -1.25 -24.31
C VAL A 21 23.20 -2.62 -24.06
N ALA A 22 23.97 -3.54 -23.50
CA ALA A 22 23.47 -4.78 -22.96
C ALA A 22 22.87 -4.50 -21.58
N MET A 23 21.57 -4.73 -21.50
CA MET A 23 20.73 -4.66 -20.33
C MET A 23 21.30 -5.55 -19.21
N ALA A 24 21.68 -4.94 -18.09
CA ALA A 24 21.93 -5.67 -16.85
C ALA A 24 20.63 -5.71 -16.04
N GLU A 25 19.76 -6.68 -16.35
CA GLU A 25 18.59 -7.04 -15.51
C GLU A 25 18.92 -8.14 -14.47
N ASP A 26 20.19 -8.56 -14.38
CA ASP A 26 20.60 -9.70 -13.54
C ASP A 26 20.90 -9.34 -12.06
N ASP A 27 20.97 -8.06 -11.68
CA ASP A 27 21.31 -7.65 -10.30
C ASP A 27 20.10 -7.41 -9.39
N VAL A 28 18.88 -7.37 -9.93
CA VAL A 28 17.67 -7.17 -9.10
C VAL A 28 17.32 -8.46 -8.35
N LEU A 29 17.53 -9.63 -8.95
CA LEU A 29 17.10 -10.91 -8.37
C LEU A 29 17.93 -11.35 -7.16
N SER A 30 19.18 -10.86 -7.02
CA SER A 30 20.05 -11.17 -5.86
C SER A 30 19.65 -10.40 -4.58
N ARG A 31 18.89 -9.31 -4.72
CA ARG A 31 18.37 -8.53 -3.58
C ARG A 31 16.99 -8.96 -3.11
N ILE A 32 16.29 -9.79 -3.88
CA ILE A 32 15.03 -10.41 -3.48
C ILE A 32 15.36 -11.67 -2.68
N LYS A 33 15.55 -11.49 -1.36
CA LYS A 33 15.66 -12.64 -0.46
C LYS A 33 14.42 -13.54 -0.66
N PRO A 34 14.57 -14.86 -0.81
CA PRO A 34 13.42 -15.75 -0.88
C PRO A 34 12.60 -15.60 0.41
N VAL A 35 11.35 -15.17 0.28
CA VAL A 35 10.33 -15.27 1.34
C VAL A 35 10.04 -16.76 1.53
N GLY A 36 10.95 -17.40 2.26
CA GLY A 36 10.88 -18.78 2.65
C GLY A 36 10.80 -18.84 4.17
N GLN A 37 9.60 -19.21 4.64
CA GLN A 37 9.31 -19.76 5.96
C GLN A 37 9.12 -18.78 7.11
N VAL A 38 7.96 -18.12 7.13
CA VAL A 38 7.32 -17.79 8.41
C VAL A 38 6.41 -18.96 8.77
N ASN A 39 6.81 -19.64 9.84
CA ASN A 39 6.11 -20.74 10.49
C ASN A 39 4.67 -20.32 10.87
N VAL A 40 3.66 -20.82 10.14
CA VAL A 40 2.23 -20.72 10.51
C VAL A 40 1.89 -21.77 11.58
N GLY A 41 2.58 -21.69 12.72
CA GLY A 41 2.42 -22.63 13.83
C GLY A 41 1.82 -21.93 15.04
N GLY A 42 0.48 -21.85 15.10
CA GLY A 42 -0.22 -21.31 16.26
C GLY A 42 -1.70 -21.10 15.99
N ALA A 43 -2.50 -22.14 16.17
CA ALA A 43 -3.95 -22.02 16.26
C ALA A 43 -4.29 -21.12 17.45
N ALA A 44 -4.68 -19.87 17.17
CA ALA A 44 -5.32 -19.02 18.17
C ALA A 44 -6.73 -19.56 18.43
N PRO A 45 -7.17 -19.67 19.70
CA PRO A 45 -8.47 -20.23 20.01
C PRO A 45 -9.59 -19.33 19.47
N ALA A 46 -10.66 -19.97 18.98
CA ALA A 46 -11.91 -19.31 18.68
C ALA A 46 -12.38 -18.48 19.89
N PRO A 47 -12.83 -17.22 19.73
CA PRO A 47 -13.39 -16.50 20.86
C PRO A 47 -14.69 -17.17 21.28
N ALA A 48 -14.70 -17.65 22.51
CA ALA A 48 -15.89 -18.08 23.22
C ALA A 48 -16.89 -16.91 23.29
N ALA A 49 -18.12 -17.18 22.87
CA ALA A 49 -19.25 -16.30 23.04
C ALA A 49 -19.54 -16.09 24.55
N ALA A 50 -19.63 -14.83 24.98
CA ALA A 50 -20.18 -14.41 26.26
C ALA A 50 -20.67 -12.94 26.14
N PRO A 51 -21.62 -12.49 26.98
CA PRO A 51 -23.01 -12.25 26.59
C PRO A 51 -23.35 -10.77 26.38
N ALA A 52 -24.48 -10.54 25.72
CA ALA A 52 -25.10 -9.22 25.58
C ALA A 52 -25.35 -8.57 26.95
N ALA A 53 -24.68 -7.44 27.20
CA ALA A 53 -24.97 -6.53 28.30
C ALA A 53 -26.01 -5.48 27.85
N PRO A 54 -26.89 -5.00 28.75
CA PRO A 54 -28.08 -4.24 28.39
C PRO A 54 -27.77 -2.82 27.94
N ALA A 55 -28.60 -2.32 27.02
CA ALA A 55 -28.58 -0.95 26.50
C ALA A 55 -28.78 0.06 27.64
N ALA A 56 -27.72 0.78 27.98
CA ALA A 56 -27.79 2.00 28.77
C ALA A 56 -27.98 3.19 27.81
N ALA A 57 -29.02 4.00 28.08
CA ALA A 57 -29.40 5.16 27.28
C ALA A 57 -28.26 6.17 27.14
N ALA A 58 -27.89 6.49 25.90
CA ALA A 58 -26.98 7.58 25.58
C ALA A 58 -27.69 8.94 25.75
N PRO A 59 -27.03 9.98 26.30
CA PRO A 59 -27.59 11.32 26.30
C PRO A 59 -27.64 11.88 24.88
N ALA A 60 -28.65 12.72 24.62
CA ALA A 60 -28.92 13.35 23.34
C ALA A 60 -27.68 14.06 22.77
N ALA A 61 -27.31 13.69 21.55
CA ALA A 61 -26.26 14.34 20.78
C ALA A 61 -26.64 15.81 20.53
N ALA A 62 -25.82 16.73 21.05
CA ALA A 62 -25.85 18.12 20.62
C ALA A 62 -25.56 18.19 19.12
N SER A 63 -26.47 18.80 18.37
CA SER A 63 -26.35 19.00 16.93
C SER A 63 -25.19 19.96 16.64
N ALA A 64 -24.05 19.43 16.21
CA ALA A 64 -23.04 20.24 15.54
C ALA A 64 -23.63 20.73 14.20
N PRO A 65 -23.43 22.00 13.81
CA PRO A 65 -23.95 22.50 12.54
C PRO A 65 -23.31 21.71 11.40
N ALA A 66 -24.16 21.11 10.56
CA ALA A 66 -23.72 20.47 9.33
C ALA A 66 -23.05 21.53 8.45
N ALA A 67 -21.77 21.34 8.15
CA ALA A 67 -21.08 22.11 7.13
C ALA A 67 -21.88 21.99 5.80
N PRO A 68 -21.98 23.06 5.01
CA PRO A 68 -22.80 23.06 3.80
C PRO A 68 -22.29 21.97 2.85
N ALA A 69 -23.22 21.12 2.42
CA ALA A 69 -22.97 20.09 1.42
C ALA A 69 -22.65 20.75 0.08
N ALA A 70 -21.38 21.13 -0.13
CA ALA A 70 -20.78 20.96 -1.44
C ALA A 70 -21.12 19.53 -1.88
N ALA A 71 -21.59 19.34 -3.12
CA ALA A 71 -21.93 18.02 -3.66
C ALA A 71 -20.95 16.98 -3.11
N ALA A 72 -21.44 16.06 -2.28
CA ALA A 72 -20.58 15.28 -1.39
C ALA A 72 -19.55 14.55 -2.24
N ASP A 73 -18.29 14.98 -2.14
CA ASP A 73 -17.19 14.35 -2.87
C ASP A 73 -17.22 12.85 -2.55
N PRO A 74 -17.27 11.96 -3.55
CA PRO A 74 -17.45 10.53 -3.30
C PRO A 74 -16.30 9.94 -2.47
N GLY A 75 -15.10 10.49 -2.58
CA GLY A 75 -13.95 10.15 -1.74
C GLY A 75 -14.14 10.61 -0.31
N ALA A 76 -14.60 11.84 -0.10
CA ALA A 76 -14.94 12.35 1.23
C ALA A 76 -16.05 11.50 1.88
N ALA A 77 -17.11 11.18 1.13
CA ALA A 77 -18.22 10.37 1.61
C ALA A 77 -17.76 8.96 2.00
N ALA A 78 -16.98 8.29 1.14
CA ALA A 78 -16.40 6.99 1.44
C ALA A 78 -15.47 7.04 2.66
N TYR A 79 -14.63 8.06 2.76
CA TYR A 79 -13.73 8.25 3.90
C TYR A 79 -14.47 8.35 5.23
N GLN A 80 -15.56 9.12 5.29
CA GLN A 80 -16.38 9.22 6.50
C GLN A 80 -17.14 7.91 6.77
N ALA A 81 -17.76 7.33 5.74
CA ALA A 81 -18.58 6.12 5.88
C ALA A 81 -17.77 4.92 6.38
N LYS A 82 -16.48 4.83 6.04
CA LYS A 82 -15.58 3.76 6.49
C LYS A 82 -14.90 4.05 7.83
N GLY A 83 -15.23 5.18 8.47
CA GLY A 83 -14.71 5.56 9.78
C GLY A 83 -13.23 5.97 9.79
N CYS A 84 -12.65 6.31 8.63
CA CYS A 84 -11.24 6.68 8.52
C CYS A 84 -10.88 7.86 9.44
N GLY A 85 -11.81 8.81 9.59
CA GLY A 85 -11.61 10.00 10.39
C GLY A 85 -11.50 9.78 11.89
N GLY A 86 -11.90 8.60 12.40
CA GLY A 86 -11.74 8.27 13.83
C GLY A 86 -10.28 8.25 14.28
N CYS A 87 -9.37 7.83 13.39
CA CYS A 87 -7.92 7.79 13.69
C CYS A 87 -7.14 8.87 12.93
N HIS A 88 -7.56 9.21 11.71
CA HIS A 88 -6.83 10.14 10.85
C HIS A 88 -7.37 11.58 10.90
N GLY A 89 -8.45 11.82 11.65
CA GLY A 89 -9.13 13.11 11.72
C GLY A 89 -10.15 13.32 10.60
N ALA A 90 -11.02 14.31 10.74
CA ALA A 90 -12.14 14.52 9.82
C ALA A 90 -11.71 14.64 8.35
N ASP A 91 -10.53 15.21 8.07
CA ASP A 91 -10.02 15.45 6.73
C ASP A 91 -8.61 14.88 6.48
N GLY A 92 -8.06 14.09 7.42
CA GLY A 92 -6.71 13.57 7.31
C GLY A 92 -5.59 14.56 7.63
N LYS A 93 -5.88 15.84 7.95
CA LYS A 93 -4.86 16.89 8.19
C LYS A 93 -4.36 16.92 9.64
N THR A 94 -5.27 16.65 10.57
CA THR A 94 -4.98 16.68 12.02
C THR A 94 -5.46 15.39 12.66
N THR A 95 -4.58 14.69 13.36
CA THR A 95 -4.92 13.42 13.99
C THR A 95 -5.36 13.63 15.44
N PRO A 96 -6.35 12.87 15.96
CA PRO A 96 -6.77 12.95 17.35
C PRO A 96 -5.67 12.53 18.34
N MET A 97 -4.77 11.64 17.91
CA MET A 97 -3.62 11.16 18.67
C MET A 97 -2.36 11.22 17.81
N GLY A 98 -1.23 11.65 18.39
CA GLY A 98 0.03 11.85 17.68
C GLY A 98 0.67 10.58 17.11
N THR A 99 0.18 9.39 17.49
CA THR A 99 0.65 8.11 16.94
C THR A 99 0.10 7.83 15.54
N TYR A 100 -1.06 8.40 15.19
CA TYR A 100 -1.63 8.22 13.85
C TYR A 100 -1.04 9.21 12.86
N PRO A 101 -0.72 8.76 11.63
CA PRO A 101 -0.15 9.64 10.63
C PRO A 101 -1.20 10.58 10.04
N LYS A 102 -0.75 11.78 9.67
CA LYS A 102 -1.48 12.70 8.79
C LYS A 102 -1.36 12.17 7.36
N ILE A 103 -2.49 12.11 6.66
CA ILE A 103 -2.59 11.48 5.33
C ILE A 103 -3.13 12.42 4.25
N ALA A 104 -3.64 13.59 4.64
CA ALA A 104 -3.99 14.66 3.72
C ALA A 104 -2.76 15.20 2.96
N GLY A 105 -2.97 15.60 1.71
CA GLY A 105 -1.95 16.18 0.84
C GLY A 105 -0.93 15.19 0.28
N GLN A 106 -1.04 13.90 0.62
CA GLN A 106 -0.23 12.85 -0.01
C GLN A 106 -0.71 12.59 -1.43
N SER A 107 0.19 12.15 -2.32
CA SER A 107 -0.22 11.88 -3.71
C SER A 107 -1.27 10.76 -3.78
N ALA A 108 -2.24 10.91 -4.67
CA ALA A 108 -3.30 9.90 -4.83
C ALA A 108 -2.71 8.52 -5.17
N VAL A 109 -1.67 8.48 -6.00
CA VAL A 109 -0.96 7.24 -6.36
C VAL A 109 -0.34 6.58 -5.13
N TYR A 110 0.31 7.36 -4.26
CA TYR A 110 0.91 6.84 -3.03
C TYR A 110 -0.16 6.30 -2.07
N LEU A 111 -1.23 7.07 -1.85
CA LEU A 111 -2.32 6.67 -0.96
C LEU A 111 -3.00 5.38 -1.43
N LEU A 112 -3.29 5.27 -2.73
CA LEU A 112 -3.88 4.07 -3.31
C LEU A 112 -2.95 2.85 -3.16
N ALA A 113 -1.65 3.03 -3.42
CA ALA A 113 -0.67 1.96 -3.23
C ALA A 113 -0.61 1.51 -1.75
N GLN A 114 -0.57 2.45 -0.80
CA GLN A 114 -0.57 2.12 0.63
C GLN A 114 -1.82 1.37 1.07
N MET A 115 -3.01 1.82 0.64
CA MET A 115 -4.26 1.13 0.96
C MET A 115 -4.29 -0.28 0.38
N THR A 116 -3.84 -0.44 -0.87
CA THR A 116 -3.75 -1.74 -1.55
C THR A 116 -2.79 -2.68 -0.82
N ASP A 117 -1.60 -2.22 -0.46
CA ASP A 117 -0.58 -3.02 0.23
C ASP A 117 -1.02 -3.45 1.62
N ILE A 118 -1.73 -2.59 2.36
CA ILE A 118 -2.28 -2.96 3.66
C ILE A 118 -3.40 -3.99 3.45
N LYS A 119 -4.30 -3.76 2.49
CA LYS A 119 -5.43 -4.66 2.19
C LYS A 119 -4.96 -6.05 1.78
N SER A 120 -3.95 -6.16 0.91
CA SER A 120 -3.32 -7.43 0.53
C SER A 120 -2.50 -8.04 1.67
N GLY A 121 -1.89 -7.21 2.51
CA GLY A 121 -0.99 -7.64 3.58
C GLY A 121 0.48 -7.58 3.17
N THR A 122 0.80 -7.10 1.97
CA THR A 122 2.16 -6.73 1.56
C THR A 122 2.79 -5.79 2.58
N ARG A 123 2.00 -4.84 3.10
CA ARG A 123 2.41 -3.97 4.20
C ARG A 123 1.75 -4.42 5.51
N ALA A 124 2.58 -4.92 6.43
CA ALA A 124 2.15 -5.46 7.73
C ALA A 124 3.00 -4.97 8.92
N ASN A 125 3.65 -3.80 8.79
CA ASN A 125 4.51 -3.24 9.83
C ASN A 125 3.79 -2.22 10.74
N GLY A 126 4.30 -2.05 11.97
CA GLY A 126 3.83 -1.02 12.90
C GLY A 126 2.31 -1.05 13.12
N GLN A 127 1.66 0.10 12.96
CA GLN A 127 0.22 0.24 13.19
C GLN A 127 -0.67 -0.20 12.01
N THR A 128 -0.11 -0.77 10.95
CA THR A 128 -0.92 -1.26 9.82
C THR A 128 -1.84 -2.42 10.20
N ALA A 129 -1.50 -3.18 11.25
CA ALA A 129 -2.38 -4.21 11.81
C ALA A 129 -3.73 -3.63 12.29
N MET A 130 -3.75 -2.39 12.80
CA MET A 130 -4.97 -1.70 13.21
C MET A 130 -5.79 -1.21 12.01
N MET A 131 -5.13 -0.87 10.90
CA MET A 131 -5.78 -0.37 9.69
C MET A 131 -6.32 -1.49 8.78
N LYS A 132 -5.69 -2.68 8.85
CA LYS A 132 -6.06 -3.89 8.10
C LYS A 132 -7.55 -4.25 8.15
N PRO A 133 -8.21 -4.35 9.33
CA PRO A 133 -9.64 -4.68 9.39
C PRO A 133 -10.53 -3.57 8.80
N ILE A 134 -10.12 -2.30 8.90
CA ILE A 134 -10.86 -1.17 8.31
C ILE A 134 -10.80 -1.25 6.79
N ILE A 135 -9.60 -1.41 6.22
CA ILE A 135 -9.42 -1.39 4.76
C ILE A 135 -9.99 -2.65 4.08
N ALA A 136 -10.14 -3.76 4.81
CA ALA A 136 -10.73 -4.99 4.29
C ALA A 136 -12.16 -4.79 3.77
N GLY A 137 -12.92 -3.86 4.36
CA GLY A 137 -14.30 -3.52 3.96
C GLY A 137 -14.40 -2.38 2.93
N VAL A 138 -13.29 -1.93 2.35
CA VAL A 138 -13.26 -0.81 1.38
C VAL A 138 -13.07 -1.39 -0.02
N SER A 139 -13.94 -1.05 -0.96
CA SER A 139 -13.83 -1.47 -2.35
C SER A 139 -12.69 -0.75 -3.06
N ASP A 140 -12.23 -1.27 -4.19
CA ASP A 140 -11.11 -0.69 -4.92
C ASP A 140 -11.46 0.69 -5.52
N ASP A 141 -12.74 0.90 -5.88
CA ASP A 141 -13.22 2.20 -6.36
C ASP A 141 -13.37 3.19 -5.22
N GLU A 142 -13.79 2.75 -4.02
CA GLU A 142 -13.77 3.58 -2.82
C GLU A 142 -12.34 3.97 -2.45
N MET A 143 -11.36 3.07 -2.53
CA MET A 143 -9.95 3.38 -2.28
C MET A 143 -9.41 4.42 -3.27
N LYS A 144 -9.73 4.32 -4.56
CA LYS A 144 -9.35 5.33 -5.55
C LYS A 144 -9.97 6.69 -5.23
N ALA A 145 -11.28 6.72 -4.94
CA ALA A 145 -11.99 7.95 -4.62
C ALA A 145 -11.41 8.61 -3.36
N ILE A 146 -11.17 7.84 -2.30
CA ILE A 146 -10.55 8.32 -1.06
C ILE A 146 -9.15 8.89 -1.33
N ALA A 147 -8.33 8.19 -2.12
CA ALA A 147 -6.99 8.63 -2.46
C ALA A 147 -6.98 9.95 -3.25
N GLU A 148 -7.86 10.07 -4.25
CA GLU A 148 -8.01 11.29 -5.05
C GLU A 148 -8.46 12.47 -4.19
N TRP A 149 -9.45 12.26 -3.32
CA TRP A 149 -9.94 13.28 -2.41
C TRP A 149 -8.84 13.74 -1.44
N LEU A 150 -8.22 12.82 -0.70
CA LEU A 150 -7.15 13.12 0.27
C LEU A 150 -5.97 13.86 -0.35
N SER A 151 -5.68 13.62 -1.64
CA SER A 151 -4.59 14.31 -2.33
C SER A 151 -4.83 15.81 -2.56
N LYS A 152 -6.09 16.25 -2.49
CA LYS A 152 -6.52 17.64 -2.65
C LYS A 152 -6.73 18.37 -1.32
N GLN A 153 -6.64 17.64 -0.19
CA GLN A 153 -6.80 18.18 1.16
C GLN A 153 -5.53 18.89 1.59
#